data_AF-A0A212JYR1-F1
#
_entry.id   AF-A0A212JYR1-F1
#
_cell.length_a   1.000
_cell.length_b   1.000
_cell.length_c   1.000
_cell.angle_alpha   90.00
_cell.angle_beta   90.00
_cell.angle_gamma   90.00
#
_symmetry.space_group_name_H-M   'P 1'
#
loop_
_entity.id
_entity.type
_entity.pdbx_description
1 polymer ?
#
loop_
_entity_poly.entity_id
_entity_poly.type
_entity_poly.pdbx_seq_one_letter_code
_entity_poly.pdbx_strand_id
1 'polypeptide(L)'
;MKQNPKLKNILFQVSAILILLAAIIYYFQPEIAKYILIAGAVGYTAITFTTPYPGKSIRGKRLFNIMVFAALLMCVSAYLMFVNITGWVVTILIAAILTLYSTIAMSMEYKKEQKDEK
;
A
#
# COMPACT_ATOMS: atom_id res chain seq x y z
N MET A 1 3.41 21.47 -3.11
CA MET A 1 3.47 21.54 -1.63
C MET A 1 4.56 20.60 -1.13
N LYS A 2 5.60 21.11 -0.46
CA LYS A 2 6.64 20.29 0.20
C LYS A 2 5.98 19.48 1.33
N GLN A 3 5.57 18.25 1.05
CA GLN A 3 4.93 17.41 2.04
C GLN A 3 5.99 16.83 2.99
N ASN A 4 5.81 17.08 4.29
CA ASN A 4 6.70 16.62 5.33
C ASN A 4 6.73 15.08 5.35
N PRO A 5 7.89 14.41 5.25
CA PRO A 5 7.98 12.94 5.20
C PRO A 5 7.33 12.26 6.41
N LYS A 6 7.27 12.93 7.57
CA LYS A 6 6.58 12.43 8.77
C LYS A 6 5.06 12.35 8.59
N LEU A 7 4.45 13.34 7.94
CA LEU A 7 3.00 13.38 7.71
C LEU A 7 2.55 12.24 6.77
N LYS A 8 3.32 11.98 5.71
CA LYS A 8 3.06 10.86 4.79
C LYS A 8 3.14 9.52 5.50
N ASN A 9 4.13 9.33 6.38
CA ASN A 9 4.31 8.09 7.10
C ASN A 9 3.16 7.82 8.08
N ILE A 10 2.68 8.86 8.77
CA ILE A 10 1.49 8.77 9.63
C ILE A 10 0.26 8.43 8.79
N LEU A 11 0.03 9.12 7.67
CA LEU A 11 -1.10 8.82 6.77
C LEU A 11 -1.05 7.38 6.24
N PHE A 12 0.14 6.87 5.94
CA PHE A 12 0.36 5.50 5.49
C PHE A 12 0.00 4.50 6.58
N GLN A 13 0.48 4.73 7.81
CA GLN A 13 0.15 3.90 8.96
C GLN A 13 -1.35 3.93 9.26
N VAL A 14 -1.98 5.11 9.23
CA VAL A 14 -3.43 5.26 9.44
C VAL A 14 -4.20 4.45 8.39
N SER A 15 -3.81 4.54 7.11
CA SER A 15 -4.44 3.77 6.04
C SER A 15 -4.29 2.26 6.29
N ALA A 16 -3.09 1.79 6.64
CA ALA A 16 -2.83 0.38 6.93
C ALA A 16 -3.63 -0.12 8.14
N ILE A 17 -3.72 0.66 9.22
CA ILE A 17 -4.54 0.34 10.39
C ILE A 17 -6.02 0.28 10.01
N LEU A 18 -6.50 1.19 9.18
CA LEU A 18 -7.88 1.21 8.71
C LEU A 18 -8.24 -0.05 7.92
N ILE A 19 -7.32 -0.53 7.08
CA ILE A 19 -7.47 -1.77 6.31
C ILE A 19 -7.51 -3.00 7.22
N LEU A 20 -6.65 -3.06 8.24
CA LEU A 20 -6.68 -4.14 9.23
C LEU A 20 -7.96 -4.12 10.05
N LEU A 21 -8.43 -2.93 10.46
CA LEU A 21 -9.71 -2.77 11.14
C LEU A 21 -10.87 -3.25 10.28
N ALA A 22 -10.89 -2.93 8.98
CA ALA A 22 -11.90 -3.42 8.06
C ALA A 22 -11.95 -4.96 8.03
N ALA A 23 -10.79 -5.61 8.07
CA ALA A 23 -10.71 -7.07 8.08
C ALA A 23 -11.28 -7.69 9.38
N ILE A 24 -11.09 -7.04 10.53
CA ILE A 24 -11.65 -7.49 11.80
C ILE A 24 -13.17 -7.26 11.83
N ILE A 25 -13.63 -6.09 11.39
CA ILE A 25 -15.04 -5.70 11.37
C ILE A 25 -15.84 -6.59 10.42
N TYR A 26 -15.22 -7.12 9.36
CA TYR A 26 -15.88 -8.06 8.43
C TYR A 26 -16.50 -9.27 9.11
N TYR A 27 -15.92 -9.76 10.22
CA TYR A 27 -16.48 -10.89 10.96
C TYR A 27 -17.81 -10.57 11.65
N PHE A 28 -17.99 -9.31 12.06
CA PHE A 28 -19.20 -8.86 12.74
C PHE A 28 -20.24 -8.31 11.77
N GLN A 29 -19.81 -7.45 10.84
CA GLN A 29 -20.69 -6.68 9.93
C GLN A 29 -20.01 -6.50 8.56
N PRO A 30 -20.25 -7.41 7.60
CA PRO A 30 -19.61 -7.35 6.28
C PRO A 30 -20.03 -6.11 5.47
N GLU A 31 -21.23 -5.59 5.71
CA GLU A 31 -21.74 -4.37 5.05
C GLU A 31 -20.90 -3.12 5.38
N ILE A 32 -20.57 -2.91 6.65
CA ILE A 32 -19.79 -1.75 7.11
C ILE A 32 -18.31 -1.90 6.71
N ALA A 33 -17.81 -3.13 6.79
CA ALA A 33 -16.41 -3.44 6.49
C ALA A 33 -16.03 -3.08 5.04
N LYS A 34 -16.95 -3.24 4.08
CA LYS A 34 -16.76 -2.87 2.66
C LYS A 34 -16.37 -1.39 2.49
N TYR A 35 -17.08 -0.49 3.18
CA TYR A 35 -16.83 0.95 3.09
C TYR A 35 -15.50 1.35 3.72
N ILE A 36 -15.18 0.76 4.88
CA ILE A 36 -13.91 1.01 5.58
C ILE A 36 -12.72 0.52 4.75
N LEU A 37 -12.87 -0.64 4.09
CA LEU A 37 -11.81 -1.20 3.24
C LEU A 37 -11.55 -0.31 2.02
N ILE A 38 -12.60 0.17 1.34
CA ILE A 38 -12.44 1.12 0.24
C ILE A 38 -11.76 2.41 0.71
N ALA A 39 -12.20 2.98 1.84
CA ALA A 39 -11.58 4.20 2.37
C ALA A 39 -10.09 4.01 2.63
N GLY A 40 -9.71 2.87 3.20
CA GLY A 40 -8.31 2.51 3.46
C GLY A 40 -7.50 2.25 2.18
N ALA A 41 -8.08 1.55 1.19
CA ALA A 41 -7.44 1.28 -0.09
C ALA A 41 -7.22 2.57 -0.90
N VAL A 42 -8.21 3.47 -0.92
CA VAL A 42 -8.09 4.78 -1.59
C VAL A 42 -7.03 5.65 -0.89
N GLY A 43 -7.02 5.69 0.44
CA GLY A 43 -5.98 6.39 1.20
C GLY A 43 -4.58 5.85 0.89
N TYR A 44 -4.43 4.52 0.94
CA TYR A 44 -3.17 3.84 0.66
C TYR A 44 -2.66 4.09 -0.78
N THR A 45 -3.54 3.97 -1.77
CA THR A 45 -3.18 4.21 -3.18
C THR A 45 -2.79 5.66 -3.41
N ALA A 46 -3.54 6.64 -2.87
CA ALA A 46 -3.20 8.05 -2.97
C ALA A 46 -1.81 8.38 -2.38
N ILE A 47 -1.45 7.77 -1.25
CA ILE A 47 -0.13 7.94 -0.63
C ILE A 47 0.98 7.31 -1.48
N THR A 48 0.70 6.14 -2.07
CA THR A 48 1.62 5.43 -2.97
C THR A 48 1.92 6.27 -4.22
N PHE A 49 0.89 6.87 -4.83
CA PHE A 49 1.06 7.76 -6.00
C PHE A 49 1.81 9.05 -5.67
N THR A 50 1.57 9.63 -4.48
CA THR A 50 2.22 10.89 -4.08
C THR A 50 3.63 10.69 -3.56
N THR A 51 4.12 9.46 -3.41
CA THR A 51 5.47 9.14 -2.94
C THR A 51 6.29 8.43 -4.04
N PRO A 52 6.57 9.12 -5.16
CA PRO A 52 7.40 8.56 -6.21
C PRO A 52 8.83 8.34 -5.70
N TYR A 53 9.46 7.25 -6.15
CA TYR A 53 10.83 6.91 -5.81
C TYR A 53 11.80 8.02 -6.29
N PRO A 54 12.57 8.67 -5.38
CA PRO A 54 13.43 9.81 -5.73
C PRO A 54 14.82 9.42 -6.28
N GLY A 55 15.20 8.14 -6.24
CA GLY A 55 16.54 7.67 -6.62
C GLY A 55 16.75 7.53 -8.14
N LYS A 56 18.01 7.57 -8.57
CA LYS A 56 18.45 7.57 -9.99
C LYS A 56 18.58 6.15 -10.58
N SER A 57 18.53 5.09 -9.76
CA SER A 57 18.68 3.72 -10.22
C SER A 57 17.46 3.21 -11.03
N ILE A 58 17.74 2.55 -12.16
CA ILE A 58 16.74 1.83 -12.97
C ILE A 58 16.05 0.73 -12.15
N ARG A 59 16.74 0.15 -11.16
CA ARG A 59 16.19 -0.90 -10.29
C ARG A 59 15.08 -0.38 -9.37
N GLY A 60 15.28 0.79 -8.74
CA GLY A 60 14.26 1.41 -7.89
C GLY A 60 12.99 1.81 -8.63
N LYS A 61 13.13 2.22 -9.90
CA LYS A 61 11.99 2.55 -10.76
C LYS A 61 11.14 1.33 -11.14
N ARG A 62 11.76 0.15 -11.30
CA ARG A 62 11.03 -1.12 -11.52
C ARG A 62 10.30 -1.57 -10.25
N LEU A 63 10.94 -1.43 -9.09
CA LEU A 63 10.33 -1.74 -7.79
C LEU A 63 9.09 -0.88 -7.51
N PHE A 64 9.13 0.40 -7.91
CA PHE A 64 7.99 1.30 -7.79
C PHE A 64 6.79 0.79 -8.62
N ASN A 65 7.02 0.28 -9.84
CA ASN A 65 5.94 -0.34 -10.63
C ASN A 65 5.33 -1.57 -9.93
N ILE A 66 6.13 -2.36 -9.20
CA ILE A 66 5.61 -3.50 -8.40
C ILE A 66 4.77 -2.99 -7.22
N MET A 67 5.16 -1.88 -6.58
CA MET A 67 4.36 -1.27 -5.52
C MET A 67 3.03 -0.72 -6.04
N VAL A 68 3.03 -0.09 -7.22
CA VAL A 68 1.80 0.36 -7.89
C VAL A 68 0.92 -0.84 -8.27
N PHE A 69 1.51 -1.94 -8.75
CA PHE A 69 0.78 -3.17 -9.02
C PHE A 69 0.14 -3.74 -7.75
N ALA A 70 0.86 -3.71 -6.62
CA ALA A 70 0.32 -4.09 -5.32
C ALA A 70 -0.84 -3.20 -4.88
N ALA A 71 -0.73 -1.88 -5.09
CA ALA A 71 -1.81 -0.93 -4.81
C ALA A 71 -3.06 -1.21 -5.67
N LEU A 72 -2.88 -1.57 -6.95
CA LEU A 72 -3.98 -1.97 -7.83
C LEU A 72 -4.64 -3.27 -7.35
N LEU A 73 -3.86 -4.28 -6.96
CA LEU A 73 -4.36 -5.52 -6.35
C LEU A 73 -5.19 -5.23 -5.08
N MET A 74 -4.81 -4.21 -4.32
CA MET A 74 -5.56 -3.77 -3.14
C MET A 74 -6.92 -3.16 -3.50
N CYS A 75 -7.00 -2.36 -4.57
CA CYS A 75 -8.28 -1.88 -5.10
C CYS A 75 -9.15 -3.05 -5.61
N VAL A 76 -8.53 -4.03 -6.28
CA VAL A 76 -9.23 -5.25 -6.73
C VAL A 76 -9.78 -6.02 -5.54
N SER A 77 -9.02 -6.19 -4.46
CA SER A 77 -9.50 -6.81 -3.22
C SER A 77 -10.73 -6.08 -2.66
N ALA A 78 -10.69 -4.74 -2.61
CA ALA A 78 -11.82 -3.95 -2.17
C ALA A 78 -13.07 -4.16 -3.06
N TYR A 79 -12.90 -4.26 -4.38
CA TYR A 79 -13.98 -4.62 -5.29
C TYR A 79 -14.53 -6.04 -5.04
N LEU A 80 -13.66 -7.04 -4.83
CA LEU A 80 -14.08 -8.41 -4.52
C LEU A 80 -14.93 -8.46 -3.24
N MET A 81 -14.62 -7.63 -2.25
CA MET A 81 -15.40 -7.51 -1.03
C MET A 81 -16.82 -6.98 -1.28
N PHE A 82 -17.00 -6.07 -2.26
CA PHE A 82 -18.33 -5.61 -2.70
C PHE A 82 -19.14 -6.72 -3.37
N VAL A 83 -18.48 -7.58 -4.14
CA VAL A 83 -19.10 -8.75 -4.80
C VAL A 83 -19.35 -9.91 -3.80
N ASN A 84 -19.06 -9.72 -2.50
CA ASN A 84 -19.16 -10.74 -1.44
C ASN A 84 -18.35 -12.02 -1.73
N ILE A 85 -17.25 -11.91 -2.49
CA ILE A 85 -16.36 -13.03 -2.80
C ILE A 85 -15.31 -13.15 -1.69
N THR A 86 -15.26 -14.29 -0.99
CA THR A 86 -14.34 -14.54 0.13
C THR A 86 -12.85 -14.48 -0.24
N GLY A 87 -12.51 -14.53 -1.53
CA GLY A 87 -11.15 -14.37 -2.07
C GLY A 87 -10.54 -12.97 -1.88
N TRP A 88 -11.30 -11.99 -1.39
CA TRP A 88 -10.78 -10.65 -1.09
C TRP A 88 -9.63 -10.69 -0.05
N VAL A 89 -9.67 -11.59 0.93
CA VAL A 89 -8.62 -11.73 1.96
C VAL A 89 -7.30 -12.22 1.35
N VAL A 90 -7.37 -13.18 0.42
CA VAL A 90 -6.17 -13.71 -0.23
C VAL A 90 -5.53 -12.65 -1.12
N THR A 91 -6.35 -11.91 -1.88
CA THR A 91 -5.86 -10.84 -2.75
C THR A 91 -5.25 -9.68 -1.97
N ILE A 92 -5.83 -9.29 -0.83
CA ILE A 92 -5.23 -8.23 0.02
C ILE A 92 -3.93 -8.68 0.66
N LEU A 93 -3.83 -9.95 1.03
CA LEU A 93 -2.63 -10.52 1.63
C LEU A 93 -1.47 -10.55 0.62
N ILE A 94 -1.75 -10.94 -0.63
CA ILE A 94 -0.76 -10.87 -1.72
C ILE A 94 -0.34 -9.41 -1.96
N ALA A 95 -1.28 -8.48 -2.00
CA ALA A 95 -1.00 -7.04 -2.15
C ALA A 95 -0.12 -6.51 -1.00
N ALA A 96 -0.38 -6.94 0.24
CA ALA A 96 0.39 -6.54 1.41
C ALA A 96 1.82 -7.07 1.37
N ILE A 97 2.02 -8.33 0.97
CA ILE A 97 3.37 -8.92 0.84
C ILE A 97 4.18 -8.20 -0.24
N LEU A 98 3.58 -7.95 -1.41
CA LEU A 98 4.24 -7.21 -2.50
C LEU A 98 4.60 -5.79 -2.08
N THR A 99 3.68 -5.11 -1.40
CA THR A 99 3.90 -3.78 -0.82
C THR A 99 5.08 -3.78 0.14
N LEU A 100 5.13 -4.74 1.07
CA LEU A 100 6.19 -4.85 2.07
C LEU A 100 7.54 -5.11 1.41
N TYR A 101 7.58 -6.05 0.46
CA TYR A 101 8.77 -6.37 -0.32
C TYR A 101 9.29 -5.14 -1.08
N SER A 102 8.43 -4.46 -1.84
CA SER A 102 8.81 -3.24 -2.57
C SER A 102 9.30 -2.14 -1.63
N THR A 103 8.64 -1.94 -0.49
CA THR A 103 9.03 -0.91 0.48
C THR A 103 10.42 -1.18 1.07
N ILE A 104 10.68 -2.41 1.51
CA ILE A 104 11.98 -2.80 2.06
C ILE A 104 13.06 -2.70 0.98
N ALA A 105 12.79 -3.24 -0.22
CA ALA A 105 13.78 -3.28 -1.28
C ALA A 105 14.11 -1.87 -1.82
N MET A 106 13.12 -0.96 -1.94
CA MET A 106 13.36 0.44 -2.28
C MET A 106 14.18 1.15 -1.19
N SER A 107 13.90 0.88 0.09
CA SER A 107 14.66 1.46 1.20
C SER A 107 16.11 0.98 1.23
N MET A 108 16.38 -0.26 0.84
CA MET A 108 17.73 -0.82 0.71
C MET A 108 18.48 -0.22 -0.47
N GLU A 109 17.83 -0.04 -1.62
CA GLU A 109 18.44 0.60 -2.80
C GLU A 109 18.78 2.06 -2.53
N TYR A 110 17.89 2.80 -1.88
CA TYR A 110 18.15 4.18 -1.48
C TYR A 110 19.33 4.29 -0.49
N LYS A 111 19.47 3.34 0.44
CA LYS A 111 20.63 3.27 1.36
C LYS A 111 21.93 2.90 0.65
N LYS A 112 21.88 2.14 -0.45
CA LYS A 112 23.05 1.83 -1.28
C LYS A 112 23.49 3.06 -2.07
N GLU A 113 22.56 3.75 -2.73
CA GLU A 113 22.86 5.02 -3.44
C GLU A 113 23.52 6.05 -2.51
N GLN A 114 23.04 6.20 -1.26
CA GLN A 114 23.67 7.09 -0.28
C GLN A 114 25.04 6.63 0.25
N LYS A 115 25.36 5.34 0.15
CA LYS A 115 26.67 4.80 0.51
C LYS A 115 27.67 4.91 -0.64
N ASP A 116 27.20 4.79 -1.88
CA ASP A 116 28.03 4.88 -3.08
C ASP A 116 28.36 6.36 -3.43
N GLU A 117 27.59 7.33 -2.92
CA GLU A 117 27.89 8.78 -3.01
C GLU A 117 28.83 9.32 -1.90
N LYS A 118 29.23 8.49 -0.93
CA LYS A 118 30.21 8.86 0.12
C LYS A 118 31.59 8.27 -0.16
#